data_AF-S2R871-F1
#
_entry.id   AF-S2R871-F1
#
_cell.length_a   1.000
_cell.length_b   1.000
_cell.length_c   1.000
_cell.angle_alpha   90.00
_cell.angle_beta   90.00
_cell.angle_gamma   90.00
#
_symmetry.space_group_name_H-M   'P 1'
#
loop_
_entity.id
_entity.type
_entity.pdbx_description
1 polymer ?
#
loop_
_entity_poly.entity_id
_entity_poly.type
_entity_poly.pdbx_seq_one_letter_code
_entity_poly.pdbx_strand_id
1 'polypeptide(L)'
;VSDRVAGTIRDADAYVMECNHDLEMLRTGPYPWPLKQRILGDQGHLSNEDGADALMDVIGLRTKRIYLGHLSPHNNNKPLAHLTVASLLAQQGLAVDHDFRIYDTDPAVADPLFVV
;
A
#
# COMPACT_ATOMS: atom_id res chain seq x y z
N VAL A 1 2.58 -3.81 -11.44
CA VAL A 1 4.03 -4.08 -11.18
C VAL A 1 4.58 -4.91 -12.32
N SER A 2 5.87 -4.79 -12.70
CA SER A 2 6.40 -5.65 -13.77
C SER A 2 6.52 -7.11 -13.28
N ASP A 3 6.22 -8.08 -14.14
CA ASP A 3 6.27 -9.51 -13.81
C ASP A 3 7.62 -9.93 -13.21
N ARG A 4 8.70 -9.31 -13.69
CA ARG A 4 10.05 -9.54 -13.17
C ARG A 4 10.18 -9.11 -11.71
N VAL A 5 9.68 -7.92 -11.36
CA VAL A 5 9.76 -7.42 -9.98
C VAL A 5 8.86 -8.27 -9.09
N ALA A 6 7.61 -8.52 -9.51
CA ALA A 6 6.67 -9.36 -8.78
C ALA A 6 7.25 -10.75 -8.50
N GLY A 7 7.85 -11.40 -9.52
CA GLY A 7 8.51 -12.69 -9.35
C GLY A 7 9.73 -12.67 -8.43
N THR A 8 10.46 -11.56 -8.38
CA THR A 8 11.65 -11.42 -7.51
C THR A 8 11.27 -11.25 -6.04
N ILE A 9 10.19 -10.52 -5.77
CA ILE A 9 9.77 -10.18 -4.41
C ILE A 9 8.67 -11.10 -3.88
N ARG A 10 8.19 -12.08 -4.65
CA ARG A 10 7.09 -12.97 -4.28
C ARG A 10 7.39 -13.75 -2.99
N ASP A 11 6.35 -13.93 -2.18
CA ASP A 11 6.34 -14.71 -0.93
C ASP A 11 7.41 -14.28 0.07
N ALA A 12 7.67 -12.97 0.14
CA ALA A 12 8.55 -12.39 1.14
C ALA A 12 7.89 -12.43 2.53
N ASP A 13 8.70 -12.50 3.58
CA ASP A 13 8.20 -12.55 4.96
C ASP A 13 7.48 -11.26 5.38
N ALA A 14 7.90 -10.12 4.81
CA ALA A 14 7.23 -8.84 4.94
C ALA A 14 7.40 -7.92 3.74
N TYR A 15 6.44 -7.00 3.56
CA TYR A 15 6.48 -5.94 2.57
C TYR A 15 6.33 -4.57 3.22
N VAL A 16 7.05 -3.58 2.68
CA VAL A 16 6.69 -2.16 2.81
C VAL A 16 6.14 -1.74 1.46
N MET A 17 4.84 -1.49 1.38
CA MET A 17 4.14 -1.16 0.14
C MET A 17 3.76 0.32 0.13
N GLU A 18 3.98 0.97 -1.01
CA GLU A 18 3.52 2.34 -1.21
C GLU A 18 2.01 2.39 -1.37
N CYS A 19 1.36 3.19 -0.53
CA CYS A 19 -0.06 3.51 -0.61
C CYS A 19 -0.19 5.03 -0.50
N ASN A 20 0.23 5.75 -1.53
CA ASN A 20 0.48 7.18 -1.38
C ASN A 20 -0.79 7.98 -1.19
N HIS A 21 -1.83 7.72 -1.98
CA HIS A 21 -3.01 8.57 -2.01
C HIS A 21 -4.30 7.78 -2.18
N ASP A 22 -5.38 8.36 -1.66
CA ASP A 22 -6.73 8.03 -2.10
C ASP A 22 -7.06 8.88 -3.35
N LEU A 23 -7.67 8.26 -4.35
CA LEU A 23 -7.94 8.89 -5.65
C LEU A 23 -8.87 10.11 -5.51
N GLU A 24 -9.90 10.02 -4.69
CA GLU A 24 -10.88 11.09 -4.53
C GLU A 24 -10.32 12.23 -3.67
N MET A 25 -9.58 11.90 -2.61
CA MET A 25 -8.83 12.89 -1.84
C MET A 25 -7.81 13.62 -2.72
N LEU A 26 -7.09 12.93 -3.59
CA LEU A 26 -6.15 13.58 -4.50
C LEU A 26 -6.85 14.47 -5.53
N ARG A 27 -7.99 14.05 -6.08
CA ARG A 27 -8.76 14.84 -7.04
C ARG A 27 -9.30 16.12 -6.42
N THR A 28 -9.85 16.03 -5.21
CA THR A 28 -10.50 17.15 -4.51
C THR A 28 -9.55 17.96 -3.63
N GLY A 29 -8.35 17.42 -3.35
CA GLY A 29 -7.37 17.99 -2.44
C GLY A 29 -6.70 19.29 -2.92
N PRO A 30 -5.83 19.87 -2.09
CA PRO A 30 -5.35 21.24 -2.25
C PRO A 30 -4.29 21.42 -3.34
N TYR A 31 -3.77 20.32 -3.90
CA TYR A 31 -2.67 20.39 -4.85
C TYR A 31 -3.07 21.05 -6.18
N PRO A 32 -2.17 21.81 -6.83
CA PRO A 32 -2.43 22.35 -8.15
C PRO A 32 -2.52 21.21 -9.18
N TRP A 33 -3.32 21.42 -10.22
CA TRP A 33 -3.60 20.40 -11.23
C TRP A 33 -2.34 19.73 -11.84
N PRO A 34 -1.26 20.45 -12.20
CA PRO A 34 -0.06 19.81 -12.74
C PRO A 34 0.59 18.80 -11.77
N LEU A 35 0.52 19.06 -10.46
CA LEU A 35 1.04 18.13 -9.46
C LEU A 35 0.13 16.90 -9.35
N LYS A 36 -1.20 17.08 -9.35
CA LYS A 36 -2.16 15.96 -9.37
C LYS A 36 -1.93 15.05 -10.58
N GLN A 37 -1.73 15.63 -11.77
CA GLN A 37 -1.43 14.87 -12.99
C GLN A 37 -0.14 14.05 -12.88
N ARG A 38 0.90 14.62 -12.28
CA ARG A 38 2.16 13.89 -12.07
C ARG A 38 2.00 12.73 -11.09
N ILE A 39 1.25 12.93 -10.01
CA ILE A 39 1.00 11.89 -8.99
C ILE A 39 0.17 10.74 -9.59
N LEU A 40 -0.87 11.06 -10.37
CA LEU A 40 -1.76 10.09 -11.03
C LEU A 40 -1.14 9.39 -12.25
N GLY A 41 -0.02 9.89 -12.76
CA GLY A 41 0.58 9.34 -13.98
C GLY A 41 1.31 8.02 -13.76
N ASP A 42 1.61 7.30 -14.83
CA ASP A 42 2.27 5.97 -14.81
C ASP A 42 3.66 5.97 -14.15
N GLN A 43 4.28 7.13 -13.99
CA GLN A 43 5.58 7.33 -13.34
C GLN A 43 5.46 8.10 -12.01
N GLY A 44 4.22 8.23 -11.51
CA GLY A 44 3.87 8.92 -10.28
C GLY A 44 3.94 8.00 -9.08
N HIS A 45 2.90 8.04 -8.26
CA HIS A 45 2.81 7.29 -7.01
C HIS A 45 1.68 6.27 -7.07
N LEU A 46 1.84 5.16 -6.36
CA LEU A 46 0.76 4.18 -6.25
C LEU A 46 -0.37 4.73 -5.39
N SER A 47 -1.61 4.57 -5.84
CA SER A 47 -2.78 4.77 -4.98
C SER A 47 -2.89 3.67 -3.92
N ASN A 48 -3.82 3.81 -2.99
CA ASN A 48 -4.13 2.75 -2.03
C ASN A 48 -4.57 1.46 -2.75
N GLU A 49 -5.36 1.62 -3.81
CA GLU A 49 -5.84 0.54 -4.67
C GLU A 49 -4.69 -0.11 -5.45
N ASP A 50 -3.83 0.69 -6.13
CA ASP A 50 -2.71 0.15 -6.90
C ASP A 50 -1.71 -0.60 -5.99
N GLY A 51 -1.51 -0.12 -4.77
CA GLY A 51 -0.68 -0.78 -3.77
C GLY A 51 -1.28 -2.12 -3.32
N ALA A 52 -2.60 -2.18 -3.14
CA ALA A 52 -3.30 -3.42 -2.83
C ALA A 52 -3.21 -4.43 -4.00
N ASP A 53 -3.44 -3.99 -5.23
CA ASP A 53 -3.35 -4.82 -6.43
C ASP A 53 -1.93 -5.39 -6.59
N ALA A 54 -0.91 -4.56 -6.39
CA ALA A 54 0.48 -5.01 -6.40
C ALA A 54 0.78 -6.08 -5.33
N LEU A 55 0.15 -5.99 -4.16
CA LEU A 55 0.29 -6.97 -3.08
C LEU A 55 -0.36 -8.31 -3.43
N MET A 56 -1.50 -8.30 -4.12
CA MET A 56 -2.20 -9.53 -4.54
C MET A 56 -1.32 -10.44 -5.41
N ASP A 57 -0.44 -9.85 -6.22
CA ASP A 57 0.46 -10.59 -7.12
C ASP A 57 1.64 -11.28 -6.42
N VAL A 58 1.97 -10.83 -5.20
CA VAL A 58 3.24 -11.17 -4.52
C VAL A 58 3.07 -11.82 -3.16
N ILE A 59 1.95 -11.60 -2.45
CA ILE A 59 1.68 -12.25 -1.15
C ILE A 59 1.69 -13.78 -1.32
N GLY A 60 2.33 -14.45 -0.37
CA GLY A 60 2.28 -15.91 -0.26
C GLY A 60 2.18 -16.37 1.19
N LEU A 61 2.35 -17.68 1.40
CA LEU A 61 2.19 -18.33 2.71
C LEU A 61 3.21 -17.85 3.75
N ARG A 62 4.40 -17.41 3.32
CA ARG A 62 5.45 -16.87 4.19
C ARG A 62 5.18 -15.44 4.61
N THR A 63 4.40 -14.68 3.83
CA THR A 63 4.10 -13.29 4.15
C THR A 63 3.31 -13.20 5.45
N LYS A 64 3.86 -12.50 6.45
CA LYS A 64 3.20 -12.29 7.75
C LYS A 64 2.93 -10.82 8.07
N ARG A 65 3.62 -9.89 7.39
CA ARG A 65 3.54 -8.47 7.72
C ARG A 65 3.53 -7.61 6.47
N ILE A 66 2.58 -6.69 6.41
CA ILE A 66 2.48 -5.70 5.34
C ILE A 66 2.46 -4.33 5.99
N TYR A 67 3.38 -3.46 5.61
CA TYR A 67 3.50 -2.11 6.12
C TYR A 67 3.04 -1.13 5.03
N LEU A 68 2.04 -0.31 5.34
CA LEU A 68 1.57 0.73 4.42
C LEU A 68 2.46 1.95 4.59
N GLY A 69 3.26 2.23 3.57
CA GLY A 69 4.30 3.24 3.56
C GLY A 69 4.02 4.37 2.57
N HIS A 70 4.82 5.43 2.71
CA HIS A 70 4.83 6.57 1.79
C HIS A 70 3.46 7.26 1.63
N LEU A 71 2.69 7.31 2.73
CA LEU A 71 1.35 7.89 2.80
C LEU A 71 1.40 9.43 2.62
N SER A 72 0.60 9.96 1.72
CA SER A 72 0.47 11.40 1.49
C SER A 72 -0.16 12.08 2.71
N PRO A 73 0.44 13.16 3.25
CA PRO A 73 -0.13 13.87 4.39
C PRO A 73 -1.40 14.66 4.04
N HIS A 74 -1.63 14.95 2.76
CA HIS A 74 -2.74 15.79 2.30
C HIS A 74 -3.81 15.03 1.53
N ASN A 75 -3.43 13.97 0.80
CA ASN A 75 -4.35 13.23 -0.07
C ASN A 75 -4.51 11.78 0.38
N ASN A 76 -4.24 11.50 1.66
CA ASN A 76 -4.50 10.20 2.25
C ASN A 76 -4.74 10.36 3.75
N ASN A 77 -5.20 9.28 4.39
CA ASN A 77 -5.14 9.11 5.83
C ASN A 77 -4.96 7.62 6.16
N LYS A 78 -4.33 7.33 7.30
CA LYS A 78 -3.97 5.95 7.67
C LYS A 78 -5.18 5.01 7.74
N PRO A 79 -6.29 5.37 8.43
CA PRO A 79 -7.44 4.47 8.50
C PRO A 79 -8.05 4.16 7.13
N LEU A 80 -8.07 5.14 6.22
CA LEU A 80 -8.58 4.94 4.86
C LEU A 80 -7.66 4.02 4.05
N ALA A 81 -6.35 4.27 4.04
CA ALA A 81 -5.40 3.39 3.36
C ALA A 81 -5.49 1.95 3.87
N HIS A 82 -5.54 1.78 5.20
CA HIS A 82 -5.73 0.49 5.84
C HIS A 82 -7.01 -0.20 5.38
N LEU A 83 -8.14 0.51 5.47
CA LEU A 83 -9.44 -0.03 5.10
C LEU A 83 -9.48 -0.44 3.63
N THR A 84 -8.99 0.41 2.73
CA THR A 84 -8.96 0.14 1.28
C THR A 84 -8.14 -1.12 1.00
N VAL A 85 -6.90 -1.18 1.50
CA VAL A 85 -6.01 -2.32 1.27
C VAL A 85 -6.58 -3.60 1.90
N ALA A 86 -6.99 -3.56 3.17
CA ALA A 86 -7.58 -4.71 3.85
C ALA A 86 -8.81 -5.24 3.12
N SER A 87 -9.71 -4.34 2.68
CA SER A 87 -10.95 -4.71 2.01
C SER A 87 -10.68 -5.35 0.65
N LEU A 88 -9.76 -4.80 -0.13
CA LEU A 88 -9.41 -5.33 -1.45
C LEU A 88 -8.74 -6.71 -1.34
N LEU A 89 -7.79 -6.87 -0.41
CA LEU A 89 -7.14 -8.16 -0.17
C LEU A 89 -8.16 -9.22 0.31
N ALA A 90 -9.05 -8.86 1.22
CA ALA A 90 -10.11 -9.76 1.71
C ALA A 90 -11.09 -10.17 0.59
N GLN A 91 -11.43 -9.26 -0.33
CA GLN A 91 -12.29 -9.56 -1.48
C GLN A 91 -11.65 -10.59 -2.44
N GLN A 92 -10.32 -10.66 -2.51
CA GLN A 92 -9.60 -11.70 -3.24
C GLN A 92 -9.42 -13.01 -2.45
N GLY A 93 -10.04 -13.13 -1.27
CA GLY A 93 -9.97 -14.31 -0.43
C GLY A 93 -8.69 -14.44 0.40
N LEU A 94 -7.89 -13.37 0.50
CA LEU A 94 -6.73 -13.34 1.40
C LEU A 94 -7.19 -13.09 2.84
N ALA A 95 -6.70 -13.91 3.78
CA ALA A 95 -7.15 -13.87 5.17
C ALA A 95 -6.40 -12.80 5.99
N VAL A 96 -6.76 -11.53 5.77
CA VAL A 96 -6.28 -10.39 6.56
C VAL A 96 -6.55 -10.63 8.05
N ASP A 97 -5.60 -10.26 8.90
CA ASP A 97 -5.58 -10.47 10.37
C ASP A 97 -5.50 -11.93 10.84
N HIS A 98 -5.53 -12.90 9.92
CA HIS A 98 -5.32 -14.32 10.20
C HIS A 98 -3.96 -14.80 9.67
N ASP A 99 -3.73 -14.68 8.35
CA ASP A 99 -2.51 -15.16 7.71
C ASP A 99 -1.36 -14.15 7.78
N PHE A 100 -1.71 -12.85 7.71
CA PHE A 100 -0.82 -11.71 7.82
C PHE A 100 -1.53 -10.52 8.46
N ARG A 101 -0.77 -9.53 8.92
CA ARG A 101 -1.28 -8.27 9.47
C ARG A 101 -0.84 -7.07 8.64
N ILE A 102 -1.70 -6.06 8.59
CA ILE A 102 -1.42 -4.76 7.98
C ILE A 102 -1.04 -3.77 9.08
N TYR A 103 0.03 -3.02 8.86
CA TYR A 103 0.60 -2.04 9.80
C TYR A 103 0.62 -0.65 9.15
N ASP A 104 0.15 0.34 9.89
CA ASP A 104 0.07 1.73 9.42
C ASP A 104 1.31 2.51 9.86
N THR A 105 2.27 2.68 8.95
CA THR A 105 3.55 3.35 9.29
C THR A 105 3.34 4.84 9.61
N ASP A 106 4.25 5.44 10.38
CA ASP A 106 4.24 6.87 10.71
C ASP A 106 5.60 7.53 10.41
N PRO A 107 5.63 8.75 9.84
CA PRO A 107 6.90 9.46 9.64
C PRO A 107 7.56 9.93 10.95
N ALA A 108 6.78 10.10 12.03
CA ALA A 108 7.26 10.55 13.34
C ALA A 108 7.45 9.39 14.32
N VAL A 109 6.82 8.23 14.11
CA VAL A 109 6.89 7.07 15.00
C VAL A 109 7.34 5.83 14.24
N ALA A 110 8.53 5.34 14.56
CA ALA A 110 9.07 4.13 13.95
C ALA A 110 8.37 2.87 14.48
N ASP A 111 8.10 1.92 13.58
CA ASP A 111 7.64 0.58 13.94
C ASP A 111 8.74 -0.23 14.66
N PRO A 112 8.39 -1.10 15.62
CA PRO A 112 9.35 -1.99 16.26
C PRO A 112 10.01 -2.94 15.24
N LEU A 113 11.32 -3.15 15.40
CA LEU A 113 12.04 -4.18 14.65
C LEU A 113 11.45 -5.57 14.94
N PHE A 114 11.52 -6.44 13.94
CA PHE A 114 11.15 -7.84 14.09
C PHE A 114 12.17 -8.75 13.42
N VAL A 115 12.15 -10.00 13.84
CA VAL A 115 13.02 -11.05 13.31
C VAL A 115 12.16 -12.00 12.50
N VAL A 116 12.67 -12.38 11.33
CA VAL A 116 12.11 -13.39 10.42
C VAL A 116 12.65 -14.75 10.78
#